data_AF-A0A090RL98-F1
#
_entry.id   AF-A0A090RL98-F1
#
_cell.length_a   1.000
_cell.length_b   1.000
_cell.length_c   1.000
_cell.angle_alpha   90.00
_cell.angle_beta   90.00
_cell.angle_gamma   90.00
#
_symmetry.space_group_name_H-M   'P 1'
#
loop_
_entity.id
_entity.type
_entity.pdbx_description
1 polymer ?
#
loop_
_entity_poly.entity_id
_entity_poly.type
_entity_poly.pdbx_seq_one_letter_code
_entity_poly.pdbx_strand_id
1 'polypeptide(L)'
;MRRVVFNQKGGVGKSSITVNLAALSAAQGYKTLLIDLDVQGNSSHYLGVDINIDNKISIADLLNQTVGWFSMSTPIKLFLNRHLMKASISSLPAPNWKKSNLNSNGAIRFTN
;
A
#
# COMPACT_ATOMS: atom_id res chain seq x y z
N MET A 1 1.96 -9.04 -13.07
CA MET A 1 0.78 -9.78 -12.56
C MET A 1 -0.10 -8.82 -11.77
N ARG A 2 -1.43 -8.94 -11.86
CA ARG A 2 -2.39 -8.16 -11.05
C ARG A 2 -3.07 -9.11 -10.06
N ARG A 3 -3.15 -8.73 -8.78
CA ARG A 3 -3.79 -9.53 -7.72
C ARG A 3 -4.77 -8.64 -6.96
N VAL A 4 -5.90 -9.20 -6.54
CA VAL A 4 -6.90 -8.55 -5.71
C VAL A 4 -7.11 -9.41 -4.48
N VAL A 5 -6.97 -8.82 -3.29
CA VAL A 5 -7.24 -9.49 -2.01
C VAL A 5 -8.55 -8.93 -1.48
N PHE A 6 -9.59 -9.76 -1.49
CA PHE A 6 -10.94 -9.34 -1.10
C PHE A 6 -11.59 -10.38 -0.19
N ASN A 7 -12.34 -9.89 0.79
CA ASN A 7 -13.22 -10.66 1.67
C ASN A 7 -14.20 -9.69 2.34
N GLN A 8 -15.48 -10.04 2.39
CA GLN A 8 -16.54 -9.25 3.00
C GLN A 8 -16.36 -9.11 4.52
N LYS A 9 -15.74 -10.09 5.18
CA LYS A 9 -15.51 -10.07 6.64
C LYS A 9 -14.34 -9.16 7.02
N GLY A 10 -14.54 -8.29 8.02
CA GLY A 10 -13.50 -7.48 8.65
C GLY A 10 -12.53 -8.33 9.50
N GLY A 11 -11.30 -7.84 9.70
CA GLY A 11 -10.33 -8.49 10.62
C GLY A 11 -9.73 -9.83 10.16
N VAL A 12 -9.94 -10.25 8.91
CA VAL A 12 -9.41 -11.53 8.38
C VAL A 12 -8.00 -11.44 7.78
N GLY A 13 -7.28 -10.33 7.99
CA GLY A 13 -5.89 -10.18 7.55
C GLY A 13 -5.68 -9.72 6.10
N LYS A 14 -6.70 -9.18 5.41
CA LYS A 14 -6.59 -8.71 4.00
C LYS A 14 -5.47 -7.69 3.77
N SER A 15 -5.41 -6.63 4.57
CA SER A 15 -4.37 -5.61 4.44
C SER A 15 -3.01 -6.16 4.80
N SER A 16 -2.94 -7.01 5.84
CA SER A 16 -1.69 -7.67 6.27
C SER A 16 -1.10 -8.54 5.16
N ILE A 17 -1.89 -9.40 4.51
CA ILE A 17 -1.38 -10.24 3.42
C ILE A 17 -1.04 -9.41 2.18
N THR A 18 -1.82 -8.38 1.87
CA THR A 18 -1.57 -7.48 0.72
C THR A 18 -0.24 -6.75 0.86
N VAL A 19 0.04 -6.16 2.03
CA VAL A 19 1.30 -5.44 2.29
C VAL A 19 2.50 -6.38 2.24
N ASN A 20 2.40 -7.57 2.85
CA ASN A 20 3.50 -8.54 2.81
C ASN A 20 3.76 -9.05 1.39
N LEU A 21 2.73 -9.38 0.61
CA LEU A 21 2.89 -9.80 -0.79
C LEU A 21 3.52 -8.69 -1.64
N ALA A 22 3.15 -7.43 -1.39
CA ALA A 22 3.74 -6.29 -2.07
C ALA A 22 5.22 -6.14 -1.70
N ALA A 23 5.56 -6.17 -0.42
CA ALA A 23 6.94 -6.08 0.07
C ALA A 23 7.82 -7.19 -0.50
N LEU A 24 7.35 -8.44 -0.48
CA LEU A 24 8.06 -9.59 -1.06
C LEU A 24 8.27 -9.45 -2.57
N SER A 25 7.23 -9.02 -3.30
CA SER A 25 7.34 -8.80 -4.74
C SER A 25 8.37 -7.72 -5.05
N ALA A 26 8.34 -6.63 -4.28
CA ALA A 26 9.27 -5.53 -4.43
C ALA A 26 10.72 -5.98 -4.12
N ALA A 27 10.92 -6.73 -3.03
CA ALA A 27 12.21 -7.30 -2.63
C ALA A 27 12.80 -8.28 -3.66
N GLN A 28 11.97 -8.95 -4.44
CA GLN A 28 12.38 -9.81 -5.57
C GLN A 28 12.72 -9.01 -6.83
N GLY A 29 12.72 -7.67 -6.78
CA GLY A 29 13.06 -6.80 -7.90
C GLY A 29 11.88 -6.49 -8.83
N TYR A 30 10.65 -6.88 -8.48
CA TYR A 30 9.49 -6.51 -9.28
C TYR A 30 9.09 -5.05 -9.05
N LYS A 31 8.69 -4.37 -10.14
CA LYS A 31 7.98 -3.09 -10.03
C LYS A 31 6.60 -3.35 -9.42
N THR A 32 6.47 -3.05 -8.12
CA THR A 32 5.25 -3.32 -7.36
C THR A 32 4.49 -2.04 -7.06
N LEU A 33 3.18 -2.07 -7.32
CA LEU A 33 2.22 -1.03 -6.93
C LEU A 33 1.19 -1.68 -6.01
N LEU A 34 1.02 -1.12 -4.81
CA LEU A 34 -0.08 -1.45 -3.90
C LEU A 34 -1.14 -0.37 -4.02
N ILE A 35 -2.40 -0.79 -4.16
CA ILE A 35 -3.56 0.09 -4.22
C ILE A 35 -4.42 -0.23 -3.00
N ASP A 36 -4.63 0.75 -2.13
CA ASP A 36 -5.49 0.63 -0.95
C ASP A 36 -6.87 1.18 -1.31
N LEU A 37 -7.87 0.33 -1.33
CA LEU A 37 -9.26 0.69 -1.67
C LEU A 37 -10.17 0.72 -0.43
N ASP A 38 -9.61 0.51 0.75
CA ASP A 38 -10.33 0.58 2.01
C ASP A 38 -10.26 2.01 2.55
N VAL A 39 -11.41 2.60 2.88
CA VAL A 39 -11.50 3.95 3.49
C VAL A 39 -10.73 4.01 4.81
N GLN A 40 -10.58 2.89 5.51
CA GLN A 40 -9.79 2.83 6.74
C GLN A 40 -8.28 2.95 6.49
N GLY A 41 -7.81 2.81 5.24
CA GLY A 41 -6.41 3.04 4.87
C GLY A 41 -5.40 2.14 5.59
N ASN A 42 -5.80 0.96 6.06
CA ASN A 42 -4.95 0.07 6.86
C ASN A 42 -3.64 -0.29 6.14
N SER A 43 -3.68 -0.51 4.82
CA SER A 43 -2.48 -0.86 4.05
C SER A 43 -1.53 0.33 3.95
N SER A 44 -2.10 1.53 3.76
CA SER A 44 -1.38 2.80 3.75
C SER A 44 -0.71 3.07 5.10
N HIS A 45 -1.42 2.86 6.21
CA HIS A 45 -0.88 2.98 7.57
C HIS A 45 0.28 2.00 7.83
N TYR A 46 0.16 0.73 7.43
CA TYR A 46 1.26 -0.23 7.55
C TYR A 46 2.53 0.18 6.81
N LEU A 47 2.39 0.98 5.75
CA LEU A 47 3.50 1.52 4.95
C LEU A 47 3.93 2.92 5.39
N GLY A 48 3.44 3.41 6.54
CA GLY A 48 3.80 4.72 7.08
C GLY A 48 3.22 5.90 6.29
N VAL A 49 2.21 5.67 5.45
CA VAL A 49 1.50 6.75 4.75
C VAL A 49 0.41 7.29 5.66
N ASP A 50 0.54 8.57 6.01
CA ASP A 50 -0.53 9.31 6.66
C ASP A 50 -1.62 9.66 5.63
N ILE A 51 -2.83 9.19 5.92
CA ILE A 51 -4.04 9.33 5.11
C ILE A 51 -4.87 10.56 5.50
N ASN A 52 -4.58 11.19 6.65
CA ASN A 52 -5.32 12.34 7.17
C ASN A 52 -4.68 13.69 6.78
N ILE A 53 -3.73 13.67 5.83
CA ILE A 53 -3.10 14.91 5.37
C ILE A 53 -4.06 15.63 4.42
N ASP A 54 -4.47 16.83 4.82
CA ASP A 54 -5.26 17.75 4.00
C ASP A 54 -4.61 17.99 2.63
N ASN A 55 -5.44 18.12 1.58
CA ASN A 55 -5.05 18.40 0.20
C ASN A 55 -4.25 17.32 -0.56
N LYS A 56 -4.26 16.05 -0.12
CA LYS A 56 -3.72 14.96 -0.94
C LYS A 56 -4.77 14.37 -1.89
N ILE A 57 -4.37 14.29 -3.16
CA ILE A 57 -5.08 13.56 -4.19
C ILE A 57 -5.05 12.06 -3.85
N SER A 58 -6.23 11.44 -3.79
CA SER A 58 -6.46 10.08 -3.32
C SER A 58 -6.91 9.12 -4.43
N ILE A 59 -7.07 7.83 -4.10
CA ILE A 59 -7.63 6.86 -5.03
C ILE A 59 -9.10 7.17 -5.38
N ALA A 60 -9.85 7.80 -4.47
CA ALA A 60 -11.21 8.23 -4.74
C ALA A 60 -11.24 9.29 -5.85
N ASP A 61 -10.29 10.23 -5.82
CA ASP A 61 -10.15 11.25 -6.86
C ASP A 61 -9.80 10.63 -8.22
N LEU A 62 -8.95 9.59 -8.24
CA LEU A 62 -8.63 8.85 -9.47
C LEU A 62 -9.86 8.16 -10.05
N LEU A 63 -10.63 7.49 -9.19
CA LEU A 63 -11.83 6.76 -9.61
C LEU A 63 -12.91 7.72 -10.10
N ASN A 64 -13.11 8.86 -9.41
CA ASN A 64 -14.06 9.90 -9.82
C ASN A 64 -13.79 10.41 -11.25
N GLN A 65 -12.52 10.55 -11.64
CA GLN A 65 -12.18 10.93 -13.02
C GLN A 65 -12.42 9.82 -14.04
N THR A 66 -12.40 8.56 -13.60
CA THR A 66 -12.61 7.40 -14.48
C THR A 66 -14.10 7.13 -14.70
N VAL A 67 -14.94 7.38 -13.68
CA VAL A 67 -16.39 7.10 -13.72
C VAL A 67 -17.24 8.35 -13.97
N GLY A 68 -16.70 9.55 -13.80
CA GLY A 68 -17.41 10.81 -13.97
C GLY A 68 -17.55 11.23 -15.44
N TRP A 69 -18.70 11.84 -15.76
CA TRP A 69 -19.02 12.38 -17.10
C TRP A 69 -18.14 13.58 -17.50
N PHE A 70 -17.50 14.24 -16.52
CA PHE A 70 -16.60 15.38 -16.72
C PHE A 70 -15.21 15.04 -16.21
N SER A 71 -14.27 14.83 -17.13
CA SER A 71 -12.88 14.54 -16.79
C SER A 71 -12.08 15.83 -16.71
N MET A 72 -11.75 16.27 -15.50
CA MET A 72 -10.56 17.09 -15.31
C MET A 72 -9.40 16.10 -15.21
N SER A 73 -8.71 15.88 -16.34
CA SER A 73 -7.65 14.87 -16.51
C SER A 73 -6.44 15.18 -15.64
N THR A 74 -6.50 14.84 -14.35
CA THR A 74 -5.35 14.87 -13.46
C THR A 74 -4.41 13.76 -13.91
N PRO A 75 -3.15 14.05 -14.27
CA PRO A 75 -2.22 13.02 -14.69
C PRO A 75 -2.07 11.92 -13.63
N ILE A 76 -2.19 10.64 -14.05
CA ILE A 76 -2.08 9.46 -13.17
C ILE A 76 -0.82 9.50 -12.29
N LYS A 77 0.27 10.10 -12.78
CA LYS A 77 1.53 10.24 -12.04
C LYS A 77 1.40 11.06 -10.75
N LEU A 78 0.40 11.93 -10.62
CA LEU A 78 0.14 12.73 -9.42
C LEU A 78 -0.51 11.90 -8.30
N PHE A 79 -1.13 10.77 -8.63
CA PHE A 79 -1.71 9.82 -7.66
C PHE A 79 -0.68 8.86 -7.07
N LEU A 80 0.52 8.81 -7.65
CA LEU A 80 1.59 7.96 -7.17
C LEU A 80 2.25 8.62 -5.97
N ASN A 81 1.90 8.16 -4.78
CA ASN A 81 2.65 8.52 -3.58
C ASN A 81 4.04 7.87 -3.64
N ARG A 82 5.02 8.61 -4.16
CA ARG A 82 6.40 8.12 -4.39
C ARG A 82 7.10 7.64 -3.12
N HIS A 83 6.59 7.97 -1.94
CA HIS A 83 7.13 7.51 -0.66
C HIS A 83 6.93 6.00 -0.43
N LEU A 84 5.89 5.41 -1.02
CA LEU A 84 5.66 3.96 -0.99
C LEU A 84 6.74 3.15 -1.74
N MET A 85 7.38 3.76 -2.76
CA MET A 85 8.45 3.09 -3.52
C MET A 85 9.82 3.23 -2.87
N LYS A 86 10.06 4.26 -2.05
CA LYS A 86 11.36 4.48 -1.38
C LYS A 86 11.45 3.77 -0.03
N ALA A 87 10.34 3.62 0.70
CA ALA A 87 10.35 3.04 2.04
C ALA A 87 10.66 1.52 2.08
N SER A 88 10.69 0.81 0.95
CA SER A 88 10.61 -0.66 0.98
C SER A 88 11.85 -1.45 0.55
N ILE A 89 12.94 -0.88 0.02
CA ILE A 89 14.02 -1.72 -0.54
C ILE A 89 15.45 -1.25 -0.25
N SER A 90 15.74 0.06 -0.15
CA SER A 90 17.14 0.50 0.03
C SER A 90 17.69 0.36 1.46
N SER A 91 16.83 0.08 2.45
CA SER A 91 17.22 -0.02 3.87
C SER A 91 16.89 -1.35 4.54
N LEU A 92 16.27 -2.31 3.83
CA LEU A 92 15.90 -3.58 4.44
C LEU A 92 16.96 -4.65 4.13
N PRO A 93 17.68 -5.16 5.14
CA PRO A 93 18.64 -6.23 4.92
C PRO A 93 17.94 -7.48 4.36
N ALA A 94 18.58 -8.12 3.38
CA ALA A 94 18.23 -9.44 2.89
C ALA A 94 18.12 -10.46 4.07
N PRO A 95 17.37 -11.56 3.90
CA PRO A 95 16.43 -12.07 4.90
C PRO A 95 17.08 -12.87 6.03
N ASN A 96 17.08 -12.30 7.23
CA ASN A 96 17.16 -13.04 8.49
C ASN A 96 15.89 -12.76 9.31
N TRP A 97 14.71 -13.14 8.79
CA TRP A 97 13.43 -12.85 9.43
C TRP A 97 13.24 -13.68 10.70
N LYS A 98 13.63 -13.11 11.85
CA LYS A 98 13.25 -13.61 13.18
C LYS A 98 11.82 -13.18 13.50
N LYS A 99 11.07 -14.01 14.24
CA LYS A 99 9.70 -13.71 14.73
C LYS A 99 9.58 -12.35 15.45
N SER A 100 10.68 -11.82 15.98
CA SER A 100 10.78 -10.50 16.61
C SER A 100 10.46 -9.32 15.67
N ASN A 101 10.52 -9.53 14.36
CA ASN A 101 10.30 -8.47 13.36
C ASN A 101 8.85 -8.41 12.89
N LEU A 102 7.94 -9.11 13.58
CA LEU A 102 6.51 -9.10 13.32
C LEU A 102 5.79 -8.30 14.42
N ASN A 103 4.79 -7.50 14.06
CA ASN A 103 3.91 -6.89 15.05
C ASN A 103 3.01 -7.96 15.70
N SER A 104 2.20 -7.56 16.69
CA SER A 104 1.26 -8.45 17.39
C SER A 104 0.28 -9.17 16.46
N ASN A 105 0.13 -8.68 15.23
CA ASN A 105 -0.77 -9.22 14.21
C ASN A 105 -0.02 -10.04 13.13
N GLY A 106 1.27 -10.35 13.33
CA GLY A 106 2.07 -11.16 12.42
C GLY A 106 2.49 -10.45 11.13
N ALA A 107 2.36 -9.13 11.03
CA ALA A 107 2.84 -8.36 9.88
C ALA A 107 4.27 -7.85 10.11
N ILE A 108 5.08 -7.80 9.05
CA ILE A 108 6.45 -7.28 9.11
C ILE A 108 6.42 -5.85 9.67
N ARG A 109 7.12 -5.64 10.77
CA ARG A 109 7.27 -4.36 11.44
C ARG A 109 8.37 -3.59 10.74
N PHE A 110 8.01 -2.63 9.90
CA PHE A 110 8.93 -1.62 9.40
C PHE A 110 9.21 -0.65 10.55
N THR A 111 10.39 -0.72 11.16
CA THR A 111 10.86 0.33 12.08
C THR A 111 11.64 1.37 11.27
N ASN A 112 11.49 2.65 11.64
CA ASN A 112 12.25 3.78 11.08
C ASN A 112 13.76 3.54 11.11
#